data_AF-A0A848YFV1-F1
#
_entry.id   AF-A0A848YFV1-F1
#
_cell.length_a   1.000
_cell.length_b   1.000
_cell.length_c   1.000
_cell.angle_alpha   90.00
_cell.angle_beta   90.00
_cell.angle_gamma   90.00
#
_symmetry.space_group_name_H-M   'P 1'
#
loop_
_entity.id
_entity.type
_entity.pdbx_description
1 polymer ?
#
loop_
_entity_poly.entity_id
_entity_poly.type
_entity_poly.pdbx_seq_one_letter_code
_entity_poly.pdbx_strand_id
1 'polypeptide(L)'
;MKLKRKPVSVDQRLDAKISRARLVLLWEQLWTAAFPLVCVIGVFALAAVSGVLELLPREVHFAVLGGFLIATGVALRPLFSVRMPDRETALRRIEAVSGVPHQPATSYRDTIAGAPKDPASRTLWAAHKERLAKLILALRSGWPKSALAARDPYGLRYGLVMAIGAFFILNGGDWSDRIQRAVVPATKAKVALFMDAWIAPPAYTGKAPVFLARGSASRKAAEETVPENFKVAANSELVIRLNGALTPVARVEASGSGQPPENSEHPFKAADPTVVPDENNPGATELRLSLKRPQHVAVLEDGKIIASWNFTLIADNKPEIKISGLGQTADGTLRFSYEAADDYGVRDITTAFSLSAG
;
A
#
# COMPACT_ATOMS: atom_id res chain seq x y z
N MET A 1 29.64 58.79 13.96
CA MET A 1 28.39 59.03 14.72
C MET A 1 28.12 57.81 15.61
N LYS A 2 28.65 57.79 16.84
CA LYS A 2 28.49 56.66 17.78
C LYS A 2 27.12 56.79 18.46
N LEU A 3 26.19 55.90 18.16
CA LEU A 3 24.90 55.81 18.86
C LEU A 3 25.14 55.54 20.35
N LYS A 4 25.04 56.58 21.19
CA LYS A 4 24.95 56.46 22.65
C LYS A 4 23.71 55.63 22.96
N ARG A 5 23.89 54.33 23.23
CA ARG A 5 22.83 53.48 23.79
C ARG A 5 22.39 54.10 25.11
N LYS A 6 21.13 54.54 25.19
CA LYS A 6 20.50 54.99 26.46
C LYS A 6 20.71 53.90 27.52
N PRO A 7 21.06 54.24 28.77
CA PRO A 7 21.20 53.25 29.83
C PRO A 7 19.84 52.56 30.03
N VAL A 8 19.78 51.27 29.73
CA VAL A 8 18.61 50.43 29.96
C VAL A 8 18.29 50.45 31.45
N SER A 9 17.08 50.87 31.83
CA SER A 9 16.68 50.92 33.24
C SER A 9 16.69 49.51 33.84
N VAL A 10 16.89 49.42 35.17
CA VAL A 10 16.86 48.14 35.90
C VAL A 10 15.53 47.41 35.65
N ASP A 11 14.44 48.16 35.53
CA ASP A 11 13.10 47.65 35.25
C ASP A 11 13.00 46.97 33.88
N GLN A 12 13.56 47.57 32.82
CA GLN A 12 13.57 46.97 31.47
C GLN A 12 14.37 45.66 31.43
N ARG A 13 15.49 45.59 32.16
CA ARG A 13 16.28 44.35 32.26
C ARG A 13 15.54 43.27 33.05
N LEU A 14 14.83 43.66 34.11
CA LEU A 14 14.01 42.75 34.90
C LEU A 14 12.84 42.20 34.06
N ASP A 15 12.14 43.06 33.31
CA ASP A 15 11.05 42.65 32.42
C ASP A 15 11.51 41.71 31.31
N ALA A 16 12.70 41.95 30.73
CA ALA A 16 13.31 41.04 29.76
C ALA A 16 13.68 39.66 30.38
N LYS A 17 14.08 39.62 31.66
CA LYS A 17 14.32 38.36 32.37
C LYS A 17 13.02 37.62 32.69
N ILE A 18 11.97 38.35 33.07
CA ILE A 18 10.63 37.80 33.32
C ILE A 18 10.03 37.22 32.03
N SER A 19 10.14 37.91 30.90
CA SER A 19 9.64 37.40 29.62
C SER A 19 10.37 36.12 29.20
N ARG A 20 11.69 36.05 29.39
CA ARG A 20 12.46 34.81 29.18
C ARG A 20 12.03 33.68 30.10
N ALA A 21 11.84 33.95 31.39
CA ALA A 21 11.35 32.94 32.33
C ALA A 21 9.93 32.44 31.99
N ARG A 22 9.05 33.33 31.49
CA ARG A 22 7.73 32.95 30.96
C ARG A 22 7.85 32.05 29.73
N LEU A 23 8.73 32.37 28.78
CA LEU A 23 8.97 31.51 27.61
C LEU A 23 9.51 30.14 28.00
N VAL A 24 10.40 30.07 28.98
CA VAL A 24 10.90 28.80 29.51
C VAL A 24 9.78 27.98 30.16
N LEU A 25 8.93 28.61 30.97
CA LEU A 25 7.77 27.94 31.59
C LEU A 25 6.73 27.47 30.56
N LEU A 26 6.47 28.29 29.53
CA LEU A 26 5.62 27.90 28.40
C LEU A 26 6.19 26.70 27.68
N TRP A 27 7.49 26.72 27.39
CA TRP A 27 8.15 25.61 26.71
C TRP A 27 8.06 24.32 27.53
N GLU A 28 8.26 24.38 28.84
CA GLU A 28 8.09 23.21 29.73
C GLU A 28 6.66 22.67 29.72
N GLN A 29 5.66 23.54 29.78
CA GLN A 29 4.25 23.15 29.72
C GLN A 29 3.89 22.56 28.37
N LEU A 30 4.30 23.22 27.28
CA LEU A 30 4.06 22.78 25.91
C LEU A 30 4.71 21.42 25.66
N TRP A 31 5.97 21.24 26.05
CA TRP A 31 6.70 20.00 25.88
C TRP A 31 6.08 18.85 26.69
N THR A 32 5.66 19.13 27.93
CA THR A 32 4.97 18.14 28.77
C THR A 32 3.58 17.79 28.23
N ALA A 33 2.87 18.76 27.66
CA ALA A 33 1.55 18.58 27.06
C ALA A 33 1.60 17.88 25.69
N ALA A 34 2.65 18.13 24.89
CA ALA A 34 2.87 17.51 23.59
C ALA A 34 3.37 16.07 23.68
N PHE A 35 3.96 15.68 24.80
CA PHE A 35 4.50 14.33 25.01
C PHE A 35 3.54 13.17 24.70
N PRO A 36 2.29 13.11 25.23
CA PRO A 36 1.36 12.03 24.89
C PRO A 36 1.09 11.96 23.39
N LEU A 37 1.04 13.10 22.69
CA LEU A 37 0.86 13.15 21.25
C LEU A 37 2.08 12.55 20.52
N VAL A 38 3.29 12.90 20.95
CA VAL A 38 4.53 12.30 20.39
C VAL A 38 4.57 10.80 20.62
N CYS A 39 4.14 10.32 21.79
CA CYS A 39 4.05 8.88 22.06
C CYS A 39 3.05 8.17 21.15
N VAL A 40 1.83 8.69 20.99
CA VAL A 40 0.81 8.09 20.12
C VAL A 40 1.30 8.05 18.67
N ILE A 41 1.86 9.16 18.17
CA ILE A 41 2.42 9.22 16.82
C ILE A 41 3.59 8.24 16.65
N GLY A 42 4.49 8.15 17.63
CA GLY A 42 5.62 7.24 17.56
C GLY A 42 5.21 5.77 17.60
N VAL A 43 4.23 5.41 18.43
CA VAL A 43 3.69 4.03 18.48
C VAL A 43 2.98 3.69 17.18
N PHE A 44 2.19 4.61 16.63
CA PHE A 44 1.58 4.43 15.32
C PHE A 44 2.65 4.26 14.23
N ALA A 45 3.67 5.12 14.24
CA ALA A 45 4.78 5.04 13.29
C ALA A 45 5.46 3.67 13.39
N LEU A 46 5.80 3.18 14.58
CA LEU A 46 6.36 1.83 14.75
C LEU A 46 5.44 0.73 14.23
N ALA A 47 4.13 0.80 14.54
CA ALA A 47 3.17 -0.18 14.06
C ALA A 47 3.05 -0.18 12.53
N ALA A 48 2.96 1.01 11.92
CA ALA A 48 2.91 1.19 10.48
C ALA A 48 4.16 0.65 9.79
N VAL A 49 5.30 1.00 10.35
CA VAL A 49 6.61 0.75 9.78
C VAL A 49 7.03 -0.71 9.95
N SER A 50 6.62 -1.36 11.05
CA SER A 50 6.76 -2.81 11.26
C SER A 50 5.95 -3.66 10.28
N GLY A 51 4.94 -3.09 9.61
CA GLY A 51 4.03 -3.83 8.72
C GLY A 51 2.98 -4.68 9.47
N VAL A 52 2.93 -4.63 10.80
CA VAL A 52 1.95 -5.39 11.60
C VAL A 52 0.52 -5.04 11.18
N LEU A 53 0.24 -3.77 10.88
CA LEU A 53 -1.08 -3.33 10.45
C LEU A 53 -1.52 -3.93 9.10
N GLU A 54 -0.58 -4.32 8.23
CA GLU A 54 -0.89 -4.94 6.93
C GLU A 54 -1.36 -6.39 7.06
N LEU A 55 -0.98 -7.07 8.15
CA LEU A 55 -1.38 -8.46 8.44
C LEU A 55 -2.82 -8.55 8.99
N LEU A 56 -3.42 -7.42 9.36
CA LEU A 56 -4.73 -7.40 9.99
C LEU A 56 -5.85 -7.51 8.93
N PRO A 57 -6.94 -8.24 9.23
CA PRO A 57 -8.16 -8.16 8.45
C PRO A 57 -8.69 -6.73 8.39
N ARG A 58 -9.34 -6.37 7.27
CA ARG A 58 -9.84 -5.00 6.99
C ARG A 58 -10.62 -4.38 8.15
N GLU A 59 -11.54 -5.13 8.76
CA GLU A 59 -12.37 -4.64 9.87
C GLU A 59 -11.52 -4.29 11.11
N VAL A 60 -10.52 -5.12 11.43
CA VAL A 60 -9.63 -4.90 12.56
C VAL A 60 -8.68 -3.73 12.25
N HIS A 61 -8.22 -3.60 11.02
CA HIS A 61 -7.38 -2.48 10.59
C HIS A 61 -8.11 -1.14 10.80
N PHE A 62 -9.37 -1.01 10.34
CA PHE A 62 -10.16 0.20 10.58
C PHE A 62 -10.43 0.45 12.06
N ALA A 63 -10.69 -0.61 12.85
CA ALA A 63 -10.86 -0.47 14.30
C ALA A 63 -9.59 0.07 14.98
N VAL A 64 -8.42 -0.44 14.59
CA VAL A 64 -7.13 0.03 15.11
C VAL A 64 -6.85 1.47 14.68
N LEU A 65 -7.10 1.83 13.42
CA LEU A 65 -6.99 3.22 12.94
C LEU A 65 -7.93 4.17 13.69
N GLY A 66 -9.18 3.76 13.91
CA GLY A 66 -10.14 4.50 14.73
C GLY A 66 -9.65 4.68 16.18
N GLY A 67 -9.06 3.63 16.76
CA GLY A 67 -8.42 3.67 18.08
C GLY A 67 -7.28 4.68 18.14
N PHE A 68 -6.38 4.70 17.15
CA PHE A 68 -5.31 5.71 17.06
C PHE A 68 -5.85 7.13 16.87
N LEU A 69 -6.94 7.31 16.12
CA LEU A 69 -7.57 8.61 15.94
C LEU A 69 -8.17 9.14 17.26
N ILE A 70 -8.86 8.29 18.00
CA ILE A 70 -9.38 8.61 19.34
C ILE A 70 -8.23 8.91 20.30
N ALA A 71 -7.19 8.07 20.32
CA ALA A 71 -6.02 8.27 21.16
C ALA A 71 -5.33 9.61 20.86
N THR A 72 -5.22 9.97 19.58
CA THR A 72 -4.71 11.27 19.14
C THR A 72 -5.59 12.40 19.67
N GLY A 73 -6.91 12.32 19.51
CA GLY A 73 -7.84 13.32 20.05
C GLY A 73 -7.73 13.49 21.58
N VAL A 74 -7.58 12.40 22.33
CA VAL A 74 -7.34 12.44 23.78
C VAL A 74 -5.98 13.05 24.11
N ALA A 75 -4.95 12.73 23.34
CA ALA A 75 -3.59 13.26 23.51
C ALA A 75 -3.47 14.75 23.18
N LEU A 76 -4.38 15.33 22.37
CA LEU A 76 -4.44 16.77 22.11
C LEU A 76 -5.04 17.57 23.27
N ARG A 77 -5.89 16.98 24.12
CA ARG A 77 -6.54 17.66 25.26
C ARG A 77 -5.58 18.47 26.15
N PRO A 78 -4.44 17.93 26.61
CA PRO A 78 -3.51 18.69 27.45
C PRO A 78 -2.92 19.91 26.72
N LEU A 79 -2.79 19.87 25.40
CA LEU A 79 -2.27 20.98 24.60
C LEU A 79 -3.22 22.19 24.63
N PHE A 80 -4.54 21.93 24.63
CA PHE A 80 -5.56 22.97 24.78
C PHE A 80 -5.68 23.51 26.22
N SER A 81 -5.14 22.79 27.21
CA SER A 81 -5.13 23.24 28.61
C SER A 81 -3.92 24.12 28.95
N VAL A 82 -2.99 24.33 28.02
CA VAL A 82 -1.81 25.17 28.22
C VAL A 82 -2.24 26.63 28.39
N ARG A 83 -1.86 27.23 29.53
CA ARG A 83 -2.18 28.62 29.86
C ARG A 83 -0.90 29.44 29.91
N MET A 84 -1.00 30.70 29.50
CA MET A 84 0.13 31.63 29.60
C MET A 84 0.56 31.79 31.07
N PRO A 85 1.83 31.50 31.44
CA PRO A 85 2.32 31.63 32.80
C PRO A 85 2.24 33.08 33.26
N ASP A 86 1.67 33.27 34.45
CA ASP A 86 1.55 34.60 35.02
C ASP A 86 2.92 35.20 35.37
N ARG A 87 2.96 36.53 35.49
CA ARG A 87 4.17 37.27 35.84
C ARG A 87 4.75 36.80 37.17
N GLU A 88 3.86 36.57 38.13
CA GLU A 88 4.24 36.21 39.48
C GLU A 88 4.91 34.84 39.51
N THR A 89 4.39 33.87 38.75
CA THR A 89 4.98 32.53 38.62
C THR A 89 6.38 32.58 38.02
N ALA A 90 6.59 33.44 37.01
CA ALA A 90 7.91 33.65 36.40
C ALA A 90 8.88 34.33 37.37
N LEU A 91 8.40 35.28 38.19
CA LEU A 91 9.19 35.96 39.21
C LEU A 91 9.65 34.97 40.30
N ARG A 92 8.71 34.20 40.87
CA ARG A 92 8.99 33.17 41.88
C ARG A 92 10.01 32.16 41.39
N ARG A 93 9.95 31.77 40.11
CA ARG A 93 10.96 30.88 39.48
C ARG A 93 12.35 31.52 39.44
N ILE A 94 12.45 32.78 38.98
CA ILE A 94 13.73 33.49 38.88
C ILE A 94 14.41 33.57 40.26
N GLU A 95 13.63 33.82 41.31
CA GLU A 95 14.12 33.86 42.69
C GLU A 95 14.55 32.48 43.19
N ALA A 96 13.72 31.45 42.97
CA ALA A 96 14.03 30.07 43.37
C ALA A 96 15.30 29.53 42.68
N VAL A 97 15.49 29.82 41.40
CA VAL A 97 16.67 29.36 40.63
C VAL A 97 17.93 30.15 40.97
N SER A 98 17.78 31.43 41.31
CA SER A 98 18.93 32.29 41.64
C SER A 98 19.39 32.12 43.09
N GLY A 99 18.63 31.39 43.92
CA GLY A 99 19.01 31.07 45.30
C GLY A 99 19.17 32.29 46.20
N VAL A 100 18.45 33.39 45.91
CA VAL A 100 18.62 34.65 46.65
C VAL A 100 17.77 34.60 47.92
N PRO A 101 18.34 34.93 49.10
CA PRO A 101 17.58 34.97 50.34
C PRO A 101 16.50 36.07 50.28
N HIS A 102 15.33 35.79 50.88
CA HIS A 102 14.25 36.75 51.14
C HIS A 102 13.55 37.44 49.95
N GLN A 103 13.49 36.82 48.76
CA GLN A 103 12.62 37.27 47.62
C GLN A 103 12.80 38.76 47.21
N PRO A 104 14.01 39.15 46.79
CA PRO A 104 14.36 40.56 46.54
C PRO A 104 13.61 41.22 45.37
N ALA A 105 13.06 40.45 44.42
CA ALA A 105 12.35 41.02 43.29
C ALA A 105 10.93 41.44 43.68
N THR A 106 10.33 40.73 44.64
CA THR A 106 9.08 41.13 45.29
C THR A 106 9.30 42.37 46.17
N SER A 107 10.36 42.41 46.98
CA SER A 107 10.69 43.56 47.85
C SER A 107 11.07 44.83 47.09
N TYR A 108 11.69 44.74 45.91
CA TYR A 108 12.03 45.93 45.11
C TYR A 108 10.80 46.68 44.58
N ARG A 109 9.67 45.99 44.45
CA ARG A 109 8.40 46.58 44.03
C ARG A 109 7.61 47.16 45.19
N ASP A 110 8.04 46.87 46.41
CA ASP A 110 7.44 47.43 47.59
C ASP A 110 7.79 48.92 47.70
N THR A 111 6.80 49.71 48.05
CA THR A 111 6.94 51.16 48.24
C THR A 111 6.64 51.46 49.69
N ILE A 112 7.56 52.17 50.36
CA ILE A 112 7.32 52.64 51.73
C ILE A 112 5.99 53.40 51.76
N ALA A 113 5.08 52.94 52.61
CA ALA A 113 3.81 53.60 52.85
C ALA A 113 4.06 54.97 53.51
N GLY A 114 3.71 56.03 52.78
CA GLY A 114 4.01 57.41 53.16
C GLY A 114 5.37 57.86 52.63
N ALA A 115 5.38 58.91 51.81
CA ALA A 115 6.62 59.50 51.32
C ALA A 115 7.50 59.92 52.51
N PRO A 116 8.74 59.42 52.65
CA PRO A 116 9.60 59.77 53.77
C PRO A 116 9.80 61.28 53.81
N LYS A 117 9.32 61.91 54.90
CA LYS A 117 9.41 63.36 55.13
C LYS A 117 10.83 63.78 55.52
N ASP A 118 11.61 62.85 56.06
CA ASP A 118 12.94 63.09 56.61
C ASP A 118 14.07 62.79 55.59
N PRO A 119 15.04 63.71 55.37
CA PRO A 119 16.14 63.51 54.40
C PRO A 119 17.00 62.27 54.67
N ALA A 120 17.22 61.91 55.94
CA ALA A 120 18.01 60.72 56.31
C ALA A 120 17.30 59.40 55.92
N SER A 121 15.97 59.37 56.00
CA SER A 121 15.18 58.21 55.56
C SER A 121 15.23 58.01 54.04
N ARG A 122 15.31 59.10 53.27
CA ARG A 122 15.44 59.06 51.81
C ARG A 122 16.79 58.50 51.36
N THR A 123 17.88 58.87 52.02
CA THR A 123 19.23 58.38 51.68
C THR A 123 19.38 56.89 52.00
N LEU A 124 18.85 56.44 53.15
CA LEU A 124 18.81 55.01 53.49
C LEU A 124 17.98 54.19 52.49
N TRP A 125 16.82 54.71 52.06
CA TRP A 125 15.99 54.06 51.05
C TRP A 125 16.67 53.98 49.68
N ALA A 126 17.38 55.04 49.27
CA ALA A 126 18.15 55.04 48.03
C ALA A 126 19.29 54.00 48.07
N ALA A 127 20.01 53.91 49.19
CA ALA A 127 21.05 52.90 49.38
C ALA A 127 20.49 51.47 49.39
N HIS A 128 19.31 51.26 50.00
CA HIS A 128 18.61 49.98 49.96
C HIS A 128 18.20 49.59 48.53
N LYS A 129 17.63 50.53 47.76
CA LYS A 129 17.28 50.33 46.34
C LYS A 129 18.49 49.99 45.48
N GLU A 130 19.64 50.61 45.74
CA GLU A 130 20.87 50.31 44.99
C GLU A 130 21.38 48.87 45.27
N ARG A 131 21.31 48.43 46.54
CA ARG A 131 21.64 47.03 46.91
C ARG A 131 20.69 46.03 46.23
N LEU A 132 19.39 46.30 46.24
CA LEU A 132 18.39 45.46 45.56
C LEU A 132 18.60 45.43 44.04
N ALA A 133 18.93 46.57 43.42
CA ALA A 133 19.22 46.64 41.99
C ALA A 133 20.43 45.77 41.59
N LYS A 134 21.49 45.75 42.41
CA LYS A 134 22.65 44.86 42.21
C LYS A 134 22.26 43.37 42.28
N LEU A 135 21.38 42.99 43.22
CA LEU A 135 20.85 41.63 43.33
C LEU A 135 19.96 41.25 42.13
N ILE A 136 19.10 42.16 41.65
CA ILE A 136 18.25 41.93 40.47
C ILE A 136 19.07 41.73 39.19
N LEU A 137 20.16 42.48 39.05
CA LEU A 137 21.07 42.31 37.92
C LEU A 137 21.75 40.93 37.94
N ALA A 138 22.00 40.35 39.12
CA ALA A 138 22.56 39.01 39.29
C ALA A 138 21.55 37.86 39.08
N LEU A 139 20.23 38.13 39.08
CA LEU A 139 19.20 37.11 38.89
C LEU A 139 19.32 36.39 37.53
N ARG A 140 19.12 35.07 37.53
CA ARG A 140 19.14 34.20 36.34
C ARG A 140 17.75 33.62 36.09
N SER A 141 17.33 33.55 34.83
CA SER A 141 16.03 32.95 34.43
C SER A 141 16.00 31.42 34.56
N GLY A 142 17.18 30.79 34.69
CA GLY A 142 17.31 29.34 34.72
C GLY A 142 17.17 28.69 33.35
N TRP A 143 17.53 27.40 33.30
CA TRP A 143 17.33 26.52 32.16
C TRP A 143 15.96 25.83 32.25
N PRO A 144 15.37 25.43 31.11
CA PRO A 144 14.18 24.59 31.11
C PRO A 144 14.47 23.26 31.81
N LYS A 145 13.64 22.90 32.78
CA LYS A 145 13.63 21.61 33.47
C LYS A 145 12.43 20.82 32.96
N SER A 146 12.72 19.69 32.34
CA SER A 146 11.70 18.80 31.81
C SER A 146 10.96 18.08 32.95
N ALA A 147 9.66 18.31 33.08
CA ALA A 147 8.81 17.59 34.04
C ALA A 147 8.52 16.13 33.62
N LEU A 148 9.04 15.70 32.46
CA LEU A 148 8.73 14.40 31.87
C LEU A 148 9.27 13.22 32.64
N ALA A 149 10.36 13.40 33.40
CA ALA A 149 10.90 12.32 34.24
C ALA A 149 9.88 11.81 35.28
N ALA A 150 8.99 12.69 35.75
CA ALA A 150 7.92 12.31 36.68
C ALA A 150 6.73 11.61 35.98
N ARG A 151 6.53 11.87 34.69
CA ARG A 151 5.40 11.35 33.89
C ARG A 151 5.72 10.04 33.17
N ASP A 152 7.00 9.76 32.95
CA ASP A 152 7.52 8.53 32.35
C ASP A 152 8.65 7.94 33.23
N PRO A 153 8.31 7.28 34.36
CA PRO A 153 9.32 6.70 35.27
C PRO A 153 10.13 5.57 34.64
N TYR A 154 9.52 4.82 33.71
CA TYR A 154 10.14 3.68 33.04
C TYR A 154 11.00 4.07 31.83
N GLY A 155 10.99 5.34 31.41
CA GLY A 155 11.80 5.83 30.30
C GLY A 155 11.35 5.30 28.93
N LEU A 156 10.08 4.97 28.76
CA LEU A 156 9.49 4.46 27.51
C LEU A 156 9.79 5.37 26.33
N ARG A 157 9.97 6.68 26.57
CA ARG A 157 10.41 7.64 25.55
C ARG A 157 11.71 7.27 24.85
N TYR A 158 12.69 6.74 25.59
CA TYR A 158 13.99 6.39 25.03
C TYR A 158 13.89 5.11 24.21
N GLY A 159 13.11 4.15 24.68
CA GLY A 159 12.78 2.93 23.94
C GLY A 159 12.09 3.26 22.61
N LEU A 160 11.14 4.20 22.62
CA LEU A 160 10.46 4.65 21.41
C LEU A 160 11.41 5.27 20.39
N VAL A 161 12.29 6.19 20.82
CA VAL A 161 13.28 6.83 19.93
C VAL A 161 14.28 5.81 19.40
N MET A 162 14.75 4.89 20.25
CA MET A 162 15.65 3.82 19.81
C MET A 162 14.99 2.88 18.82
N ALA A 163 13.75 2.46 19.05
CA ALA A 163 13.04 1.57 18.15
C ALA A 163 12.81 2.21 16.78
N ILE A 164 12.42 3.49 16.75
CA ILE A 164 12.27 4.24 15.49
C ILE A 164 13.63 4.35 14.78
N GLY A 165 14.70 4.74 15.49
CA GLY A 165 16.04 4.86 14.91
C GLY A 165 16.60 3.53 14.40
N ALA A 166 16.46 2.46 15.18
CA ALA A 166 16.86 1.11 14.79
C ALA A 166 16.13 0.67 13.53
N PHE A 167 14.81 0.95 13.44
CA PHE A 167 14.08 0.64 12.22
C PHE A 167 14.63 1.38 11.00
N PHE A 168 14.83 2.70 11.10
CA PHE A 168 15.35 3.50 9.98
C PHE A 168 16.70 2.99 9.48
N ILE A 169 17.57 2.54 10.39
CA ILE A 169 18.87 1.96 10.05
C ILE A 169 18.70 0.59 9.36
N LEU A 170 17.77 -0.25 9.84
CA LEU A 170 17.58 -1.60 9.33
C LEU A 170 16.80 -1.68 8.00
N ASN A 171 15.94 -0.71 7.70
CA ASN A 171 14.95 -0.79 6.61
C ASN A 171 14.98 0.43 5.67
N GLY A 172 16.16 1.01 5.44
CA GLY A 172 16.39 2.34 4.87
C GLY A 172 15.92 2.64 3.42
N GLY A 173 14.97 1.90 2.85
CA GLY A 173 14.47 2.14 1.48
C GLY A 173 12.99 2.53 1.39
N ASP A 174 12.10 1.83 2.12
CA ASP A 174 10.66 1.79 1.76
C ASP A 174 9.72 2.31 2.86
N TRP A 175 10.21 3.18 3.73
CA TRP A 175 9.43 3.66 4.89
C TRP A 175 8.17 4.45 4.47
N SER A 176 8.22 5.17 3.36
CA SER A 176 7.08 5.94 2.83
C SER A 176 5.94 5.03 2.39
N ASP A 177 6.28 3.97 1.66
CA ASP A 177 5.31 3.02 1.11
C ASP A 177 4.66 2.18 2.22
N ARG A 178 5.41 1.86 3.27
CA ARG A 178 4.90 1.19 4.47
C ARG A 178 3.93 2.07 5.25
N ILE A 179 4.22 3.35 5.40
CA ILE A 179 3.29 4.29 6.05
C ILE A 179 2.00 4.46 5.21
N GLN A 180 2.12 4.55 3.89
CA GLN A 180 0.94 4.62 3.02
C GLN A 180 0.05 3.38 3.15
N ARG A 181 0.65 2.18 3.13
CA ARG A 181 -0.06 0.90 3.32
C ARG A 181 -0.65 0.72 4.72
N ALA A 182 -0.03 1.32 5.74
CA ALA A 182 -0.57 1.31 7.10
C ALA A 182 -1.81 2.21 7.26
N VAL A 183 -1.95 3.27 6.46
CA VAL A 183 -3.11 4.18 6.51
C VAL A 183 -4.25 3.72 5.60
N VAL A 184 -3.91 3.16 4.43
CA VAL A 184 -4.87 2.66 3.46
C VAL A 184 -4.87 1.14 3.54
N PRO A 185 -5.89 0.50 4.17
CA PRO A 185 -6.01 -0.95 4.15
C PRO A 185 -5.96 -1.42 2.71
N ALA A 186 -5.27 -2.54 2.47
CA ALA A 186 -5.33 -3.20 1.18
C ALA A 186 -6.80 -3.58 0.91
N THR A 187 -7.56 -2.71 0.23
CA THR A 187 -8.68 -3.17 -0.59
C THR A 187 -8.06 -4.21 -1.48
N LYS A 188 -8.47 -5.48 -1.36
CA LYS A 188 -8.01 -6.61 -2.20
C LYS A 188 -7.62 -6.00 -3.53
N ALA A 189 -6.32 -5.77 -3.72
CA ALA A 189 -5.90 -5.09 -4.92
C ALA A 189 -6.42 -6.01 -5.99
N LYS A 190 -7.24 -5.50 -6.92
CA LYS A 190 -7.51 -6.23 -8.16
C LYS A 190 -6.13 -6.47 -8.71
N VAL A 191 -5.55 -7.64 -8.40
CA VAL A 191 -4.28 -8.06 -8.96
C VAL A 191 -4.48 -7.84 -10.44
N ALA A 192 -3.57 -7.10 -11.06
CA ALA A 192 -3.71 -6.80 -12.47
C ALA A 192 -3.86 -8.14 -13.18
N LEU A 193 -5.08 -8.46 -13.58
CA LEU A 193 -5.39 -9.77 -14.13
C LEU A 193 -4.72 -9.80 -15.50
N PHE A 194 -3.59 -10.48 -15.56
CA PHE A 194 -2.96 -10.79 -16.83
C PHE A 194 -3.59 -12.09 -17.30
N MET A 195 -4.32 -11.99 -18.41
CA MET A 195 -4.92 -13.13 -19.08
C MET A 195 -4.23 -13.32 -20.42
N ASP A 196 -3.62 -14.48 -20.59
CA ASP A 196 -3.12 -14.95 -21.87
C ASP A 196 -4.02 -16.10 -22.34
N ALA A 197 -4.51 -16.02 -23.57
CA ALA A 197 -5.35 -17.06 -24.15
C ALA A 197 -4.82 -17.42 -25.54
N TRP A 198 -4.66 -18.71 -25.81
CA TRP A 198 -4.25 -19.22 -27.11
C TRP A 198 -4.94 -20.53 -27.45
N ILE A 199 -5.03 -20.81 -28.75
CA ILE A 199 -5.57 -22.05 -29.31
C ILE A 199 -4.40 -22.88 -29.80
N ALA A 200 -4.30 -24.11 -29.33
CA ALA A 200 -3.37 -25.11 -29.82
C ALA A 200 -4.10 -26.07 -30.79
N PRO A 201 -3.83 -26.00 -32.11
CA PRO A 201 -4.34 -26.98 -33.05
C PRO A 201 -3.84 -28.39 -32.74
N PRO A 202 -4.57 -29.45 -33.15
CA PRO A 202 -4.09 -30.82 -33.00
C PRO A 202 -2.75 -31.05 -33.70
N ALA A 203 -1.90 -31.90 -33.12
CA ALA A 203 -0.53 -32.15 -33.59
C ALA A 203 -0.45 -32.60 -35.07
N TYR A 204 -1.48 -33.30 -35.57
CA TYR A 204 -1.54 -33.77 -36.95
C TYR A 204 -1.74 -32.65 -37.98
N THR A 205 -2.23 -31.47 -37.56
CA THR A 205 -2.50 -30.36 -38.47
C THR A 205 -1.25 -29.55 -38.83
N GLY A 206 -0.17 -29.67 -38.05
CA GLY A 206 1.07 -28.89 -38.25
C GLY A 206 0.92 -27.37 -38.11
N LYS A 207 -0.24 -26.86 -37.67
CA LYS A 207 -0.53 -25.42 -37.57
C LYS A 207 0.06 -24.82 -36.28
N ALA A 208 0.58 -23.59 -36.38
CA ALA A 208 1.08 -22.85 -35.24
C ALA A 208 -0.04 -22.43 -34.28
N PRO A 209 0.23 -22.28 -32.96
CA PRO A 209 -0.75 -21.78 -32.00
C PRO A 209 -1.24 -20.37 -32.33
N VAL A 210 -2.54 -20.12 -32.16
CA VAL A 210 -3.18 -18.83 -32.43
C VAL A 210 -3.46 -18.12 -31.10
N PHE A 211 -2.87 -16.94 -30.89
CA PHE A 211 -3.09 -16.15 -29.68
C PHE A 211 -4.36 -15.30 -29.80
N LEU A 212 -5.24 -15.41 -28.80
CA LEU A 212 -6.51 -14.70 -28.70
C LEU A 212 -6.44 -13.47 -27.81
N ALA A 213 -5.67 -13.54 -26.72
CA ALA A 213 -5.44 -12.42 -25.82
C ALA A 213 -4.04 -12.49 -25.24
N ARG A 214 -3.42 -11.32 -25.06
CA ARG A 214 -2.10 -11.18 -24.43
C ARG A 214 -2.10 -10.02 -23.42
N GLY A 215 -1.85 -10.34 -22.15
CA GLY A 215 -1.68 -9.37 -21.08
C GLY A 215 -2.89 -8.49 -20.77
N SER A 216 -2.65 -7.24 -20.34
CA SER A 216 -3.68 -6.28 -19.89
C SER A 216 -4.63 -5.79 -20.99
N ALA A 217 -4.42 -6.20 -22.24
CA ALA A 217 -5.25 -5.88 -23.38
C ALA A 217 -6.66 -6.52 -23.31
N SER A 218 -6.83 -7.56 -22.48
CA SER A 218 -8.14 -8.19 -22.22
C SER A 218 -9.19 -7.20 -21.71
N ARG A 219 -8.79 -6.18 -20.95
CA ARG A 219 -9.73 -5.17 -20.42
C ARG A 219 -10.30 -4.26 -21.51
N LYS A 220 -9.56 -4.01 -22.60
CA LYS A 220 -10.07 -3.25 -23.76
C LYS A 220 -11.06 -4.09 -24.59
N ALA A 221 -10.79 -5.39 -24.74
CA ALA A 221 -11.69 -6.31 -25.43
C ALA A 221 -13.04 -6.49 -24.70
N ALA A 222 -13.09 -6.28 -23.38
CA ALA A 222 -14.34 -6.33 -22.62
C ALA A 222 -15.24 -5.08 -22.80
N GLU A 223 -14.70 -3.96 -23.33
CA GLU A 223 -15.49 -2.75 -23.66
C GLU A 223 -16.10 -2.81 -25.07
N GLU A 224 -15.49 -3.56 -25.98
CA GLU A 224 -16.06 -3.89 -27.29
C GLU A 224 -16.81 -5.22 -27.20
N THR A 225 -18.11 -5.16 -26.88
CA THR A 225 -19.01 -6.32 -26.71
C THR A 225 -19.28 -7.12 -28.00
N VAL A 226 -18.45 -7.02 -29.02
CA VAL A 226 -18.59 -7.80 -30.25
C VAL A 226 -17.69 -9.03 -30.17
N PRO A 227 -18.24 -10.25 -29.99
CA PRO A 227 -17.43 -11.45 -29.93
C PRO A 227 -16.75 -11.69 -31.28
N GLU A 228 -15.42 -11.77 -31.27
CA GLU A 228 -14.64 -12.11 -32.44
C GLU A 228 -14.91 -13.57 -32.85
N ASN A 229 -15.17 -13.77 -34.15
CA ASN A 229 -15.44 -15.09 -34.73
C ASN A 229 -14.14 -15.74 -35.22
N PHE A 230 -13.70 -16.80 -34.55
CA PHE A 230 -12.52 -17.58 -34.93
C PHE A 230 -12.90 -18.87 -35.64
N LYS A 231 -12.21 -19.16 -36.74
CA LYS A 231 -12.29 -20.46 -37.45
C LYS A 231 -11.15 -21.35 -37.00
N VAL A 232 -11.46 -22.50 -36.41
CA VAL A 232 -10.48 -23.43 -35.82
C VAL A 232 -10.68 -24.84 -36.34
N ALA A 233 -9.61 -25.63 -36.39
CA ALA A 233 -9.73 -27.06 -36.71
C ALA A 233 -10.49 -27.79 -35.60
N ALA A 234 -11.30 -28.80 -35.95
CA ALA A 234 -11.92 -29.66 -34.95
C ALA A 234 -10.88 -30.27 -34.00
N ASN A 235 -11.25 -30.47 -32.74
CA ASN A 235 -10.39 -30.99 -31.67
C ASN A 235 -9.22 -30.07 -31.26
N SER A 236 -9.20 -28.80 -31.66
CA SER A 236 -8.24 -27.82 -31.12
C SER A 236 -8.46 -27.61 -29.62
N GLU A 237 -7.39 -27.34 -28.88
CA GLU A 237 -7.43 -27.09 -27.44
C GLU A 237 -7.27 -25.59 -27.16
N LEU A 238 -8.25 -25.00 -26.48
CA LEU A 238 -8.16 -23.64 -25.97
C LEU A 238 -7.48 -23.67 -24.60
N VAL A 239 -6.39 -22.92 -24.46
CA VAL A 239 -5.64 -22.77 -23.22
C VAL A 239 -5.74 -21.33 -22.75
N ILE A 240 -6.19 -21.15 -21.51
CA ILE A 240 -6.33 -19.84 -20.86
C ILE A 240 -5.48 -19.85 -19.61
N ARG A 241 -4.55 -18.91 -19.51
CA ARG A 241 -3.70 -18.68 -18.34
C ARG A 241 -4.09 -17.39 -17.65
N LEU A 242 -4.44 -17.48 -16.38
CA LEU A 242 -4.87 -16.36 -15.56
C LEU A 242 -3.88 -16.17 -14.40
N ASN A 243 -3.24 -15.00 -14.35
CA ASN A 243 -2.31 -14.66 -13.28
C ASN A 243 -2.97 -13.69 -12.31
N GLY A 244 -3.01 -14.04 -11.02
CA GLY A 244 -3.54 -13.17 -9.96
C GLY A 244 -5.03 -13.29 -9.67
N ALA A 245 -5.75 -14.18 -10.36
CA ALA A 245 -7.16 -14.45 -10.06
C ALA A 245 -7.30 -15.22 -8.74
N LEU A 246 -8.12 -14.73 -7.82
CA LEU A 246 -8.40 -15.39 -6.54
C LEU A 246 -9.29 -16.63 -6.72
N THR A 247 -10.21 -16.60 -7.69
CA THR A 247 -11.12 -17.70 -8.07
C THR A 247 -11.57 -17.55 -9.53
N PRO A 248 -10.74 -17.89 -10.54
CA PRO A 248 -11.17 -17.80 -11.92
C PRO A 248 -12.21 -18.89 -12.24
N VAL A 249 -13.36 -18.50 -12.80
CA VAL A 249 -14.36 -19.45 -13.30
C VAL A 249 -14.51 -19.21 -14.79
N ALA A 250 -13.88 -20.04 -15.62
CA ALA A 250 -14.25 -20.08 -17.03
C ALA A 250 -15.61 -20.79 -17.15
N ARG A 251 -16.57 -20.15 -17.80
CA ARG A 251 -17.84 -20.80 -18.16
C ARG A 251 -17.92 -20.95 -19.67
N VAL A 252 -18.33 -22.12 -20.12
CA VAL A 252 -18.36 -22.45 -21.55
C VAL A 252 -19.80 -22.68 -21.93
N GLU A 253 -20.28 -21.95 -22.91
CA GLU A 253 -21.62 -22.15 -23.42
C GLU A 253 -21.56 -22.72 -24.84
N ALA A 254 -21.87 -24.01 -24.95
CA ALA A 254 -22.05 -24.66 -26.24
C ALA A 254 -23.42 -24.29 -26.82
N SER A 255 -23.54 -23.07 -27.35
CA SER A 255 -24.65 -22.71 -28.24
C SER A 255 -24.42 -23.39 -29.59
N GLY A 256 -25.35 -24.24 -30.02
CA GLY A 256 -25.21 -25.07 -31.23
C GLY A 256 -25.01 -24.28 -32.54
N SER A 257 -25.16 -22.95 -32.51
CA SER A 257 -24.93 -22.05 -33.64
C SER A 257 -23.64 -21.23 -33.58
N GLY A 258 -22.87 -21.27 -32.47
CA GLY A 258 -21.70 -20.40 -32.30
C GLY A 258 -22.03 -18.91 -32.18
N GLN A 259 -23.29 -18.57 -31.88
CA GLN A 259 -23.76 -17.20 -31.68
C GLN A 259 -24.15 -16.98 -30.19
N PRO A 260 -23.91 -15.78 -29.62
CA PRO A 260 -24.34 -15.46 -28.26
C PRO A 260 -25.88 -15.54 -28.18
N PRO A 261 -26.45 -16.11 -27.10
CA PRO A 261 -27.89 -16.22 -26.96
C PRO A 261 -28.53 -14.84 -26.76
N GLU A 262 -29.54 -14.55 -27.58
CA GLU A 262 -30.45 -13.43 -27.39
C GLU A 262 -31.47 -13.84 -26.31
N ASN A 263 -31.38 -13.24 -25.12
CA ASN A 263 -32.18 -13.53 -23.92
C ASN A 263 -31.92 -14.86 -23.19
N SER A 264 -31.12 -14.82 -22.12
CA SER A 264 -31.19 -15.80 -21.03
C SER A 264 -30.74 -15.16 -19.72
N GLU A 265 -31.60 -15.14 -18.70
CA GLU A 265 -31.29 -14.57 -17.37
C GLU A 265 -30.21 -15.38 -16.62
N HIS A 266 -29.95 -16.62 -17.03
CA HIS A 266 -28.82 -17.46 -16.60
C HIS A 266 -28.29 -18.34 -17.76
N PRO A 267 -27.43 -17.84 -18.68
CA PRO A 267 -27.06 -18.57 -19.91
C PRO A 267 -25.99 -19.66 -19.72
N PHE A 268 -25.15 -19.56 -18.69
CA PHE A 268 -23.94 -20.37 -18.64
C PHE A 268 -24.14 -21.76 -18.02
N LYS A 269 -24.07 -22.84 -18.82
CA LYS A 269 -23.71 -24.17 -18.28
C LYS A 269 -22.21 -24.19 -17.98
N ALA A 270 -21.80 -24.68 -16.81
CA ALA A 270 -20.39 -24.93 -16.56
C ALA A 270 -19.96 -26.12 -17.44
N ALA A 271 -19.06 -25.90 -18.39
CA ALA A 271 -18.12 -26.98 -18.70
C ALA A 271 -17.20 -27.12 -17.49
N ASP A 272 -16.72 -28.32 -17.21
CA ASP A 272 -15.66 -28.55 -16.25
C ASP A 272 -14.31 -28.37 -16.99
N PRO A 273 -13.71 -27.17 -17.01
CA PRO A 273 -12.35 -27.03 -17.51
C PRO A 273 -11.43 -27.86 -16.63
N THR A 274 -10.44 -28.51 -17.26
CA THR A 274 -9.37 -29.11 -16.48
C THR A 274 -8.52 -27.98 -15.93
N VAL A 275 -8.61 -27.75 -14.62
CA VAL A 275 -7.79 -26.77 -13.91
C VAL A 275 -6.46 -27.43 -13.60
N VAL A 276 -5.39 -26.93 -14.22
CA VAL A 276 -4.04 -27.39 -13.96
C VAL A 276 -3.32 -26.29 -13.19
N PRO A 277 -2.95 -26.52 -11.90
CA PRO A 277 -2.06 -25.62 -11.19
C PRO A 277 -0.72 -25.55 -11.94
N ASP A 278 -0.24 -24.34 -12.23
CA ASP A 278 1.08 -24.18 -12.84
C ASP A 278 2.15 -24.43 -11.75
N GLU A 279 2.85 -25.56 -11.82
CA GLU A 279 3.93 -25.90 -10.87
C GLU A 279 5.05 -24.85 -10.85
N ASN A 280 5.23 -24.08 -11.94
CA ASN A 280 6.27 -23.06 -12.05
C ASN A 280 5.80 -21.67 -11.56
N ASN A 281 4.50 -21.48 -11.33
CA ASN A 281 3.96 -20.20 -10.87
C ASN A 281 2.74 -20.40 -9.95
N PRO A 282 2.93 -20.44 -8.61
CA PRO A 282 1.87 -20.74 -7.65
C PRO A 282 0.73 -19.70 -7.58
N GLY A 283 0.82 -18.60 -8.35
CA GLY A 283 -0.25 -17.61 -8.53
C GLY A 283 -0.95 -17.64 -9.90
N ALA A 284 -0.63 -18.61 -10.75
CA ALA A 284 -1.20 -18.77 -12.09
C ALA A 284 -2.13 -19.99 -12.15
N THR A 285 -3.31 -19.81 -12.74
CA THR A 285 -4.25 -20.90 -13.03
C THR A 285 -4.32 -21.12 -14.53
N GLU A 286 -4.08 -22.34 -14.98
CA GLU A 286 -4.25 -22.74 -16.38
C GLU A 286 -5.56 -23.53 -16.55
N LEU A 287 -6.35 -23.14 -17.54
CA LEU A 287 -7.61 -23.80 -17.90
C LEU A 287 -7.50 -24.31 -19.34
N ARG A 288 -7.84 -25.59 -19.52
CA ARG A 288 -7.83 -26.25 -20.84
C ARG A 288 -9.22 -26.71 -21.25
N LEU A 289 -9.57 -26.44 -22.50
CA LEU A 289 -10.87 -26.78 -23.08
C LEU A 289 -10.73 -27.34 -24.51
N SER A 290 -11.27 -28.54 -24.74
CA SER A 290 -11.30 -29.14 -26.09
C SER A 290 -12.48 -28.60 -26.91
N LEU A 291 -12.17 -28.00 -28.06
CA LEU A 291 -13.15 -27.46 -29.01
C LEU A 291 -13.63 -28.60 -29.94
N LYS A 292 -14.72 -29.29 -29.57
CA LYS A 292 -15.30 -30.40 -30.37
C LYS A 292 -16.51 -29.99 -31.20
N ARG A 293 -17.14 -28.87 -30.88
CA ARG A 293 -18.34 -28.33 -31.53
C ARG A 293 -18.24 -26.81 -31.60
N PRO A 294 -18.96 -26.15 -32.53
CA PRO A 294 -19.12 -24.71 -32.50
C PRO A 294 -19.63 -24.29 -31.12
N GLN A 295 -18.95 -23.35 -30.48
CA GLN A 295 -19.27 -22.95 -29.11
C GLN A 295 -18.79 -21.54 -28.79
N HIS A 296 -19.50 -20.91 -27.85
CA HIS A 296 -19.15 -19.63 -27.28
C HIS A 296 -18.41 -19.85 -25.96
N VAL A 297 -17.28 -19.16 -25.78
CA VAL A 297 -16.50 -19.25 -24.54
C VAL A 297 -16.43 -17.89 -23.89
N ALA A 298 -16.89 -17.79 -22.64
CA ALA A 298 -16.83 -16.58 -21.84
C ALA A 298 -16.05 -16.83 -20.54
N VAL A 299 -15.05 -16.00 -20.27
CA VAL A 299 -14.29 -16.07 -19.03
C VAL A 299 -14.87 -15.05 -18.06
N LEU A 300 -15.18 -15.47 -16.83
CA LEU A 300 -15.73 -14.59 -15.81
C LEU A 300 -14.80 -14.50 -14.59
N GLU A 301 -14.70 -13.29 -14.05
CA GLU A 301 -14.05 -12.99 -12.76
C GLU A 301 -15.06 -12.23 -11.89
N ASP A 302 -15.31 -12.71 -10.67
CA ASP A 302 -16.31 -12.16 -9.75
C ASP A 302 -17.70 -11.92 -10.40
N GLY A 303 -18.10 -12.81 -11.31
CA GLY A 303 -19.38 -12.73 -12.03
C GLY A 303 -19.42 -11.73 -13.19
N LYS A 304 -18.33 -11.00 -13.48
CA LYS A 304 -18.21 -10.13 -14.64
C LYS A 304 -17.47 -10.84 -15.78
N ILE A 305 -17.98 -10.74 -17.00
CA ILE A 305 -17.28 -11.23 -18.20
C ILE A 305 -16.03 -10.37 -18.41
N ILE A 306 -14.88 -11.04 -18.47
CA ILE A 306 -13.58 -10.41 -18.73
C ILE A 306 -13.06 -10.69 -20.15
N ALA A 307 -13.57 -11.73 -20.80
CA ALA A 307 -13.29 -12.06 -22.20
C ALA A 307 -14.36 -12.99 -22.79
N SER A 308 -14.56 -12.92 -24.10
CA SER A 308 -15.58 -13.68 -24.80
C SER A 308 -15.16 -13.93 -26.26
N TRP A 309 -15.31 -15.16 -26.74
CA TRP A 309 -14.95 -15.58 -28.09
C TRP A 309 -15.97 -16.54 -28.70
N ASN A 310 -16.20 -16.44 -30.00
CA ASN A 310 -17.00 -17.38 -30.78
C ASN A 310 -16.09 -18.30 -31.60
N PHE A 311 -16.26 -19.61 -31.45
CA PHE A 311 -15.52 -20.59 -32.25
C PHE A 311 -16.42 -21.31 -33.24
N THR A 312 -15.98 -21.32 -34.49
CA THR A 312 -16.53 -22.15 -35.57
C THR A 312 -15.51 -23.20 -35.97
N LEU A 313 -15.96 -24.44 -36.20
CA LEU A 313 -15.09 -25.57 -36.49
C LEU A 313 -15.01 -25.85 -37.99
N ILE A 314 -13.79 -26.09 -38.46
CA ILE A 314 -13.53 -26.69 -39.77
C ILE A 314 -13.55 -28.21 -39.56
N ALA A 315 -14.39 -28.91 -40.32
CA ALA A 315 -14.47 -30.36 -40.29
C ALA A 315 -13.19 -30.98 -40.85
N ASP A 316 -12.77 -32.07 -40.22
CA ASP A 316 -11.59 -32.86 -40.58
C ASP A 316 -12.05 -34.07 -41.41
N ASN A 317 -11.64 -34.14 -42.68
CA ASN A 317 -12.08 -35.20 -43.59
C ASN A 317 -11.15 -36.42 -43.48
N LYS A 318 -11.64 -37.60 -43.85
CA LYS A 318 -10.77 -38.79 -43.88
C LYS A 318 -9.84 -38.73 -45.09
N PRO A 319 -8.59 -39.21 -44.99
CA PRO A 319 -7.68 -39.28 -46.12
C PRO A 319 -8.24 -40.22 -47.19
N GLU A 320 -8.07 -39.83 -48.45
CA GLU A 320 -8.41 -40.64 -49.61
C GLU A 320 -7.15 -41.21 -50.25
N ILE A 321 -7.18 -42.49 -50.63
CA ILE A 321 -6.11 -43.16 -51.37
C ILE A 321 -6.69 -43.94 -52.54
N LYS A 322 -6.08 -43.80 -53.72
CA LYS A 322 -6.44 -44.54 -54.93
C LYS A 322 -5.19 -45.11 -55.58
N ILE A 323 -5.29 -46.34 -56.06
CA ILE A 323 -4.23 -46.97 -56.85
C ILE A 323 -4.41 -46.48 -58.29
N SER A 324 -3.45 -45.68 -58.79
CA SER A 324 -3.51 -45.04 -60.11
C SER A 324 -2.90 -45.90 -61.21
N GLY A 325 -2.13 -46.93 -60.87
CA GLY A 325 -1.61 -47.88 -61.84
C GLY A 325 -1.14 -49.17 -61.19
N LEU A 326 -1.34 -50.29 -61.88
CA LEU A 326 -0.90 -51.61 -61.48
C LEU A 326 -0.17 -52.24 -62.66
N GLY A 327 1.03 -52.76 -62.42
CA GLY A 327 1.86 -53.35 -63.45
C GLY A 327 2.93 -54.26 -62.87
N GLN A 328 3.73 -54.82 -63.76
CA GLN A 328 4.82 -55.71 -63.43
C GLN A 328 6.05 -55.28 -64.22
N THR A 329 7.22 -55.29 -63.57
CA THR A 329 8.50 -55.08 -64.25
C THR A 329 8.87 -56.34 -65.05
N ALA A 330 9.74 -56.22 -66.06
CA ALA A 330 10.19 -57.37 -66.87
C ALA A 330 10.77 -58.53 -66.02
N ASP A 331 11.32 -58.22 -64.85
CA ASP A 331 11.89 -59.19 -63.90
C ASP A 331 10.84 -59.80 -62.95
N GLY A 332 9.56 -59.54 -63.16
CA GLY A 332 8.46 -60.11 -62.37
C GLY A 332 8.06 -59.34 -61.11
N THR A 333 8.76 -58.25 -60.76
CA THR A 333 8.46 -57.42 -59.59
C THR A 333 7.14 -56.65 -59.78
N LEU A 334 6.25 -56.69 -58.78
CA LEU A 334 5.02 -55.91 -58.76
C LEU A 334 5.35 -54.42 -58.63
N ARG A 335 4.80 -53.60 -59.53
CA ARG A 335 4.89 -52.14 -59.47
C ARG A 335 3.49 -51.57 -59.46
N PHE A 336 3.19 -50.72 -58.49
CA PHE A 336 1.96 -49.94 -58.49
C PHE A 336 2.26 -48.49 -58.18
N SER A 337 1.43 -47.62 -58.73
CA SER A 337 1.41 -46.19 -58.45
C SER A 337 0.17 -45.89 -57.63
N TYR A 338 0.28 -44.95 -56.70
CA TYR A 338 -0.84 -44.52 -55.87
C TYR A 338 -0.90 -43.00 -55.82
N GLU A 339 -2.10 -42.50 -55.59
CA GLU A 339 -2.37 -41.10 -55.28
C GLU A 339 -3.08 -41.07 -53.93
N ALA A 340 -2.57 -40.26 -53.01
CA ALA A 340 -3.17 -40.06 -51.70
C ALA A 340 -3.38 -38.56 -51.47
N ALA A 341 -4.55 -38.19 -50.95
CA ALA A 341 -4.95 -36.81 -50.70
C ALA A 341 -5.61 -36.70 -49.32
N ASP A 342 -5.28 -35.62 -48.61
CA ASP A 342 -5.80 -35.29 -47.30
C ASP A 342 -5.75 -33.76 -47.12
N ASP A 343 -6.61 -33.20 -46.29
CA ASP A 343 -6.71 -31.76 -46.00
C ASP A 343 -5.57 -31.24 -45.10
N TYR A 344 -4.95 -32.11 -44.31
CA TYR A 344 -3.78 -31.81 -43.47
C TYR A 344 -2.51 -32.60 -43.87
N GLY A 345 -2.63 -33.47 -44.87
CA GLY A 345 -1.53 -34.21 -45.48
C GLY A 345 -1.45 -35.66 -45.00
N VAL A 346 -0.81 -36.51 -45.81
CA VAL A 346 -0.72 -37.94 -45.56
C VAL A 346 0.59 -38.27 -44.84
N ARG A 347 0.49 -38.81 -43.62
CA ARG A 347 1.67 -39.17 -42.81
C ARG A 347 2.31 -40.48 -43.24
N ASP A 348 1.51 -41.54 -43.32
CA ASP A 348 1.97 -42.91 -43.60
C ASP A 348 0.99 -43.62 -44.53
N ILE A 349 1.51 -44.46 -45.42
CA ILE A 349 0.71 -45.32 -46.30
C ILE A 349 1.15 -46.75 -46.06
N THR A 350 0.23 -47.57 -45.57
CA THR A 350 0.47 -49.01 -45.35
C THR A 350 -0.16 -49.80 -46.48
N THR A 351 0.61 -50.72 -47.06
CA THR A 351 0.12 -51.65 -48.08
C THR A 351 0.14 -53.06 -47.52
N ALA A 352 -0.98 -53.77 -47.67
CA ALA A 352 -1.13 -55.16 -47.23
C ALA A 352 -1.39 -56.03 -48.45
N PHE A 353 -0.53 -57.02 -48.67
CA PHE A 353 -0.68 -57.99 -49.74
C PHE A 353 -1.24 -59.28 -49.17
N SER A 354 -2.25 -59.84 -49.83
CA SER A 354 -2.75 -61.18 -49.55
C SER A 354 -2.73 -61.99 -50.84
N LEU A 355 -2.40 -63.27 -50.73
CA LEU A 355 -2.51 -64.18 -51.86
C LEU A 355 -4.00 -64.41 -52.14
N SER A 356 -4.39 -64.26 -53.41
CA SER A 356 -5.74 -64.63 -53.86
C SER A 356 -5.97 -66.09 -53.54
N ALA A 357 -6.98 -66.39 -52.71
CA ALA A 357 -7.48 -67.76 -52.61
C ALA A 357 -8.13 -68.08 -53.96
N GLY A 358 -7.47 -68.94 -54.73
CA GLY A 358 -7.98 -69.45 -56.01
C GLY A 358 -9.22 -70.31 -55.82
#